data_AF-M5V0H7-F1
#
_entry.id   AF-M5V0H7-F1
#
_cell.length_a   1.000
_cell.length_b   1.000
_cell.length_c   1.000
_cell.angle_alpha   90.00
_cell.angle_beta   90.00
_cell.angle_gamma   90.00
#
_symmetry.space_group_name_H-M   'P 1'
#
loop_
_entity.id
_entity.type
_entity.pdbx_description
1 polymer ?
#
loop_
_entity_poly.entity_id
_entity_poly.type
_entity_poly.pdbx_seq_one_letter_code
_entity_poly.pdbx_strand_id
1 'polypeptide(L)'
;MEINSNLWYTYNSGYNGGKAHPLNPKGDHVKVSTTEDKHYKDVKQPVSPEYVAESFSEAMRNALTSVNDLQVEADELTQKMVFNPNSVDAHEVMIASEKARVALTFTKTIADGVVRAYRELTSLR
;
A
#
# COMPACT_ATOMS: atom_id res chain seq x y z
N MET A 1 -53.64 -0.83 -34.85
CA MET A 1 -53.42 -0.42 -36.25
C MET A 1 -51.98 0.02 -36.34
N GLU A 2 -51.09 -0.89 -36.77
CA GLU A 2 -49.66 -0.61 -36.88
C GLU A 2 -49.39 0.19 -38.15
N ILE A 3 -48.57 1.24 -38.03
CA ILE A 3 -48.03 1.96 -39.17
C ILE A 3 -46.51 1.91 -39.03
N ASN A 4 -45.88 1.03 -39.80
CA ASN A 4 -44.43 0.88 -39.87
C ASN A 4 -43.92 1.77 -41.01
N SER A 5 -43.14 2.80 -40.68
CA SER A 5 -42.58 3.75 -41.65
C SER A 5 -41.13 3.41 -41.98
N ASN A 6 -40.97 2.73 -43.12
CA ASN A 6 -39.78 2.71 -43.97
C ASN A 6 -39.05 4.06 -43.98
N LEU A 7 -37.71 4.07 -44.01
CA LEU A 7 -36.92 4.98 -44.87
C LEU A 7 -35.52 4.39 -45.23
N TRP A 8 -35.50 3.75 -46.40
CA TRP A 8 -34.49 3.76 -47.48
C TRP A 8 -33.09 3.08 -47.37
N TYR A 9 -32.84 2.26 -48.40
CA TYR A 9 -31.57 1.64 -48.83
C TYR A 9 -30.78 2.56 -49.77
N THR A 10 -29.46 2.31 -49.92
CA THR A 10 -28.77 2.46 -51.22
C THR A 10 -27.76 1.32 -51.51
N TYR A 11 -27.94 0.73 -52.71
CA TYR A 11 -27.03 0.12 -53.72
C TYR A 11 -25.50 0.34 -53.50
N ASN A 12 -24.50 -0.49 -53.87
CA ASN A 12 -24.25 -1.54 -54.90
C ASN A 12 -22.81 -2.07 -54.63
N SER A 13 -22.39 -3.32 -54.84
CA SER A 13 -21.93 -3.90 -56.12
C SER A 13 -21.32 -5.29 -55.86
N GLY A 14 -21.51 -6.22 -56.81
CA GLY A 14 -21.18 -7.67 -56.77
C GLY A 14 -19.74 -8.04 -56.33
N TYR A 15 -19.43 -9.29 -55.98
CA TYR A 15 -19.77 -10.56 -56.65
C TYR A 15 -19.78 -11.77 -55.69
N ASN A 16 -20.71 -12.69 -55.96
CA ASN A 16 -20.60 -14.16 -56.01
C ASN A 16 -19.97 -14.95 -54.82
N GLY A 17 -20.76 -15.84 -54.19
CA GLY A 17 -20.20 -17.00 -53.47
C GLY A 17 -20.64 -17.26 -52.01
N GLY A 18 -21.92 -17.19 -51.69
CA GLY A 18 -22.58 -18.19 -50.81
C GLY A 18 -22.20 -18.35 -49.31
N LYS A 19 -21.34 -17.52 -48.68
CA LYS A 19 -21.18 -17.54 -47.21
C LYS A 19 -21.06 -16.13 -46.65
N ALA A 20 -22.01 -15.72 -45.81
CA ALA A 20 -21.91 -14.49 -45.04
C ALA A 20 -20.75 -14.62 -44.05
N HIS A 21 -19.69 -13.83 -44.24
CA HIS A 21 -18.70 -13.64 -43.20
C HIS A 21 -19.35 -12.75 -42.11
N PRO A 22 -19.32 -13.14 -40.83
CA PRO A 22 -19.86 -12.32 -39.77
C PRO A 22 -19.11 -10.98 -39.73
N LEU A 23 -19.84 -9.86 -39.83
CA LEU A 23 -19.31 -8.48 -39.73
C LEU A 23 -18.87 -8.11 -38.29
N ASN A 24 -18.53 -9.09 -37.47
CA ASN A 24 -17.97 -8.83 -36.15
C ASN A 24 -16.46 -9.02 -36.27
N PRO A 25 -15.68 -7.96 -36.59
CA PRO A 25 -14.23 -8.07 -36.58
C PRO A 25 -13.82 -8.46 -35.17
N LYS A 26 -13.52 -9.74 -34.97
CA LYS A 26 -12.74 -10.18 -33.83
C LYS A 26 -11.35 -9.61 -34.08
N GLY A 27 -11.14 -8.38 -33.60
CA GLY A 27 -9.90 -7.64 -33.77
C GLY A 27 -8.72 -8.51 -33.37
N ASP A 28 -7.64 -8.39 -34.12
CA ASP A 28 -6.41 -9.12 -33.81
C ASP A 28 -5.83 -8.55 -32.50
N HIS A 29 -5.75 -9.38 -31.47
CA HIS A 29 -5.20 -8.98 -30.17
C HIS A 29 -3.68 -9.04 -30.25
N VAL A 30 -3.07 -7.97 -30.75
CA VAL A 30 -1.60 -7.86 -30.80
C VAL A 30 -1.07 -7.71 -29.37
N LYS A 31 -0.47 -8.77 -28.82
CA LYS A 31 0.31 -8.69 -27.58
C LYS A 31 1.57 -7.88 -27.85
N VAL A 32 1.59 -6.62 -27.42
CA VAL A 32 2.79 -5.79 -27.41
C VAL A 32 3.79 -6.38 -26.41
N SER A 33 4.81 -7.06 -26.92
CA SER A 33 5.95 -7.50 -26.12
C SER A 33 6.84 -6.28 -25.90
N THR A 34 7.00 -5.85 -24.65
CA THR A 34 7.87 -4.73 -24.32
C THR A 34 9.32 -5.18 -24.51
N THR A 35 9.97 -4.75 -25.58
CA THR A 35 11.37 -5.13 -25.87
C THR A 35 12.39 -4.27 -25.11
N GLU A 36 11.94 -3.18 -24.48
CA GLU A 36 12.80 -2.17 -23.86
C GLU A 36 12.41 -1.89 -22.40
N ASP A 37 13.39 -1.82 -21.50
CA ASP A 37 13.20 -1.67 -20.05
C ASP A 37 12.55 -0.35 -19.60
N LYS A 38 12.44 0.63 -20.51
CA LYS A 38 11.83 1.95 -20.25
C LYS A 38 10.32 1.97 -20.48
N HIS A 39 9.73 0.87 -20.92
CA HIS A 39 8.27 0.74 -20.96
C HIS A 39 7.69 0.76 -19.55
N TYR A 40 6.55 1.43 -19.38
CA TYR A 40 5.78 1.39 -18.15
C TYR A 40 5.38 -0.07 -17.91
N LYS A 41 6.10 -0.74 -16.99
CA LYS A 41 5.86 -2.14 -16.66
C LYS A 41 4.43 -2.26 -16.11
N ASP A 42 3.86 -3.44 -16.35
CA ASP A 42 2.55 -3.88 -15.87
C ASP A 42 2.22 -3.25 -14.50
N VAL A 43 1.08 -2.55 -14.41
CA VAL A 43 0.64 -1.90 -13.18
C VAL A 43 0.63 -2.99 -12.12
N LYS A 44 1.54 -2.92 -11.14
CA LYS A 44 1.59 -3.88 -10.04
C LYS A 44 0.17 -3.99 -9.49
N GLN A 45 -0.42 -5.18 -9.60
CA GLN A 45 -1.76 -5.48 -9.10
C GLN A 45 -1.90 -4.90 -7.69
N PRO A 46 -3.03 -4.21 -7.38
CA PRO A 46 -3.23 -3.66 -6.05
C PRO A 46 -3.06 -4.78 -5.03
N VAL A 47 -2.15 -4.58 -4.08
CA VAL A 47 -1.94 -5.49 -2.95
C VAL A 47 -3.26 -5.68 -2.20
N SER A 48 -3.54 -6.90 -1.74
CA SER A 48 -4.80 -7.16 -1.03
C SER A 48 -4.86 -6.30 0.24
N PRO A 49 -6.06 -5.79 0.62
CA PRO A 49 -6.23 -5.04 1.86
C PRO A 49 -5.73 -5.81 3.09
N GLU A 50 -5.97 -7.13 3.11
CA GLU A 50 -5.47 -8.04 4.14
C GLU A 50 -3.95 -8.01 4.28
N TYR A 51 -3.22 -8.08 3.16
CA TYR A 51 -1.75 -8.05 3.16
C TYR A 51 -1.20 -6.71 3.68
N VAL A 52 -1.84 -5.60 3.31
CA VAL A 52 -1.45 -4.27 3.81
C VAL A 52 -1.69 -4.17 5.31
N ALA A 53 -2.82 -4.67 5.81
CA ALA A 53 -3.12 -4.67 7.24
C ALA A 53 -2.15 -5.54 8.04
N GLU A 54 -1.81 -6.73 7.53
CA GLU A 54 -0.86 -7.64 8.17
C GLU A 54 0.55 -7.06 8.22
N SER A 55 1.06 -6.57 7.08
CA SER A 55 2.40 -5.94 7.00
C SER A 55 2.51 -4.70 7.88
N PHE A 56 1.45 -3.89 7.98
CA PHE A 56 1.42 -2.77 8.91
C PHE A 56 1.41 -3.25 10.38
N SER A 57 0.61 -4.26 10.71
CA SER A 57 0.56 -4.83 12.07
C SER A 57 1.93 -5.37 12.50
N GLU A 58 2.64 -6.05 11.60
CA GLU A 58 3.99 -6.52 11.82
C GLU A 58 4.98 -5.36 12.04
N ALA A 59 4.96 -4.35 11.17
CA ALA A 59 5.80 -3.17 11.33
C ALA A 59 5.54 -2.45 12.66
N MET A 60 4.28 -2.32 13.07
CA MET A 60 3.88 -1.70 14.33
C MET A 60 4.34 -2.52 15.54
N ARG A 61 4.21 -3.86 15.49
CA ARG A 61 4.74 -4.76 16.53
C ARG A 61 6.25 -4.60 16.67
N ASN A 62 6.97 -4.60 15.55
CA ASN A 62 8.42 -4.42 15.54
C ASN A 62 8.83 -3.06 16.12
N ALA A 63 8.09 -2.00 15.81
CA ALA A 63 8.32 -0.67 16.39
C ALA A 63 8.10 -0.66 17.91
N LEU A 64 7.03 -1.30 18.40
CA LEU A 64 6.77 -1.44 19.84
C LEU A 64 7.87 -2.22 20.56
N THR A 65 8.32 -3.34 19.97
CA THR A 65 9.47 -4.11 20.49
C THR A 65 10.72 -3.24 20.52
N SER A 66 11.01 -2.51 19.44
CA SER A 66 12.19 -1.62 19.39
C SER A 66 12.14 -0.53 20.46
N VAL A 67 10.97 0.07 20.71
CA VAL A 67 10.79 1.06 21.78
C VAL A 67 10.95 0.44 23.16
N ASN A 68 10.51 -0.80 23.36
CA ASN A 68 10.74 -1.52 24.60
C ASN A 68 12.24 -1.75 24.83
N ASP A 69 12.97 -2.20 23.82
CA ASP A 69 14.41 -2.45 23.92
C ASP A 69 15.18 -1.16 24.26
N LEU A 70 14.80 -0.03 23.65
CA LEU A 70 15.37 1.28 23.96
C LEU A 70 15.10 1.73 25.40
N GLN A 71 13.92 1.43 25.95
CA GLN A 71 13.60 1.73 27.35
C GLN A 71 14.43 0.86 28.30
N VAL A 72 14.55 -0.44 28.02
CA VAL A 72 15.38 -1.35 28.81
C VAL A 72 16.85 -0.91 28.80
N GLU A 73 17.39 -0.54 27.63
CA GLU A 73 18.75 -0.01 27.51
C GLU A 73 18.95 1.25 28.38
N ALA A 74 18.01 2.20 28.33
CA ALA A 74 18.07 3.41 29.14
C ALA A 74 18.02 3.11 30.66
N ASP A 75 17.18 2.16 31.06
CA ASP A 75 17.04 1.74 32.46
C ASP A 75 18.32 1.02 32.93
N GLU A 76 18.89 0.14 32.11
CA GLU A 76 20.16 -0.54 32.42
C GLU A 76 21.32 0.45 32.59
N LEU A 77 21.43 1.44 31.70
CA LEU A 77 22.46 2.47 31.78
C LEU A 77 22.26 3.36 33.02
N THR A 78 21.01 3.71 33.33
CA THR A 78 20.66 4.43 34.56
C THR A 78 21.06 3.63 35.79
N GLN A 79 20.74 2.34 35.81
CA GLN A 79 21.11 1.43 36.89
C GLN A 79 22.63 1.35 37.04
N LYS A 80 23.37 1.14 35.96
CA LYS A 80 24.84 1.09 35.97
C LYS A 80 25.45 2.39 36.48
N MET A 81 24.92 3.55 36.09
CA MET A 81 25.38 4.85 36.57
C MET A 81 25.19 5.02 38.09
N VAL A 82 24.04 4.57 38.62
CA VAL A 82 23.74 4.66 40.06
C VAL A 82 24.63 3.73 40.89
N PHE A 83 24.83 2.48 40.44
CA PHE A 83 25.59 1.48 41.20
C PHE A 83 27.10 1.56 40.98
N ASN A 84 27.54 1.96 39.79
CA ASN A 84 28.94 2.03 39.38
C ASN A 84 29.20 3.31 38.56
N PRO A 85 29.28 4.48 39.22
CA PRO A 85 29.36 5.78 38.55
C PRO A 85 30.60 6.00 37.67
N ASN A 86 31.63 5.17 37.81
CA ASN A 86 32.84 5.22 36.96
C ASN A 86 32.76 4.31 35.72
N SER A 87 31.66 3.58 35.53
CA SER A 87 31.51 2.58 34.46
C SER A 87 30.70 3.04 33.25
N VAL A 88 29.93 4.12 33.39
CA VAL A 88 29.05 4.68 32.36
C VAL A 88 29.06 6.20 32.50
N ASP A 89 29.16 6.91 31.38
CA ASP A 89 29.14 8.36 31.40
C ASP A 89 27.71 8.90 31.50
N ALA A 90 27.51 9.99 32.25
CA ALA A 90 26.19 10.59 32.46
C ALA A 90 25.49 10.99 31.14
N HIS A 91 26.27 11.41 30.13
CA HIS A 91 25.72 11.80 28.84
C HIS A 91 25.20 10.61 28.02
N GLU A 92 25.74 9.42 28.19
CA GLU A 92 25.25 8.20 27.54
C GLU A 92 23.87 7.82 28.07
N VAL A 93 23.69 7.88 29.40
CA VAL A 93 22.39 7.65 30.04
C VAL A 93 21.35 8.65 29.53
N MET A 94 21.73 9.94 29.43
CA MET A 94 20.85 10.98 28.90
C MET A 94 20.48 10.72 27.43
N ILE A 95 21.44 10.37 26.58
CA ILE A 95 21.21 10.07 25.17
C ILE A 95 20.28 8.86 25.03
N ALA A 96 20.53 7.78 25.77
CA ALA A 96 19.69 6.59 25.73
C ALA A 96 18.26 6.90 26.20
N SER A 97 18.13 7.63 27.30
CA SER A 97 16.83 8.07 27.84
C SER A 97 16.04 8.92 26.84
N GLU A 98 16.72 9.86 26.15
CA GLU A 98 16.05 10.73 25.18
C GLU A 98 15.68 9.97 23.90
N LYS A 99 16.54 9.06 23.45
CA LYS A 99 16.25 8.17 22.32
C LYS A 99 14.98 7.34 22.61
N ALA A 100 14.89 6.73 23.79
CA ALA A 100 13.71 5.97 24.22
C ALA A 100 12.45 6.85 24.26
N ARG A 101 12.55 8.05 24.84
CA ARG A 101 11.44 9.01 24.97
C ARG A 101 10.89 9.46 23.61
N VAL A 102 11.77 9.86 22.69
CA VAL A 102 11.39 10.31 21.35
C VAL A 102 10.75 9.17 20.58
N ALA A 103 11.35 7.97 20.61
CA ALA A 103 10.83 6.79 19.93
C ALA A 103 9.44 6.38 20.44
N LEU A 104 9.24 6.40 21.76
CA LEU A 104 7.93 6.14 22.37
C LEU A 104 6.88 7.17 21.95
N THR A 105 7.22 8.46 22.02
CA THR A 105 6.31 9.55 21.65
C THR A 105 5.90 9.46 20.19
N PHE A 106 6.85 9.17 19.31
CA PHE A 106 6.60 8.95 17.89
C PHE A 106 5.67 7.76 17.65
N THR A 107 5.98 6.60 18.26
CA THR A 107 5.17 5.38 18.13
C THR A 107 3.75 5.59 18.64
N LYS A 108 3.59 6.27 19.78
CA LYS A 108 2.28 6.65 20.31
C LYS A 108 1.51 7.55 19.35
N THR A 109 2.16 8.54 18.76
CA THR A 109 1.53 9.46 17.81
C THR A 109 0.98 8.72 16.59
N ILE A 110 1.73 7.75 16.06
CA ILE A 110 1.28 6.88 14.97
C ILE A 110 0.10 6.02 15.43
N ALA A 111 0.19 5.38 16.59
CA ALA A 111 -0.88 4.53 17.12
C ALA A 111 -2.20 5.30 17.28
N ASP A 112 -2.14 6.50 17.87
CA ASP A 112 -3.27 7.39 18.03
C ASP A 112 -3.82 7.84 16.66
N GLY A 113 -2.95 8.06 15.67
CA GLY A 113 -3.33 8.36 14.28
C GLY A 113 -4.14 7.23 13.64
N VAL A 114 -3.69 5.99 13.78
CA VAL A 114 -4.39 4.81 13.23
C VAL A 114 -5.75 4.61 13.88
N VAL A 115 -5.83 4.73 15.20
CA VAL A 115 -7.10 4.63 15.94
C VAL A 115 -8.08 5.71 15.48
N ARG A 116 -7.60 6.94 15.27
CA ARG A 116 -8.43 8.03 14.73
C ARG A 116 -8.92 7.74 13.32
N ALA A 117 -8.03 7.33 12.41
CA ALA A 117 -8.40 6.99 11.03
C ALA A 117 -9.47 5.88 10.98
N TYR A 118 -9.35 4.85 11.84
CA TYR A 118 -10.35 3.80 11.95
C TYR A 118 -11.72 4.34 12.41
N ARG A 119 -11.73 5.20 13.43
CA ARG A 119 -12.96 5.85 13.93
C ARG A 119 -13.60 6.73 12.85
N GLU A 120 -12.80 7.52 12.13
CA GLU A 120 -13.26 8.39 11.05
C GLU A 120 -13.91 7.59 9.93
N LEU A 121 -13.24 6.53 9.43
CA LEU A 121 -13.79 5.63 8.41
C LEU A 121 -15.10 4.97 8.83
N THR A 122 -15.22 4.60 10.10
CA THR A 122 -16.44 4.00 10.65
C THR A 122 -17.57 5.03 10.79
N SER A 123 -17.24 6.26 11.18
CA SER A 123 -18.20 7.35 11.38
C SER A 123 -18.72 7.98 10.08
N LEU A 124 -17.95 7.88 8.99
CA LEU A 124 -18.34 8.35 7.65
C LEU A 124 -19.36 7.44 6.96
N ARG A 125 -19.69 6.29 7.56
CA ARG A 125 -20.60 5.28 7.04
C ARG A 125 -21.97 5.37 7.70
#